data_AF-A0A2U1QRD9-F1
#
_entry.id   AF-A0A2U1QRD9-F1
#
_cell.length_a   1.000
_cell.length_b   1.000
_cell.length_c   1.000
_cell.angle_alpha   90.00
_cell.angle_beta   90.00
_cell.angle_gamma   90.00
#
_symmetry.space_group_name_H-M   'P 1'
#
loop_
_entity.id
_entity.type
_entity.pdbx_description
1 polymer ?
#
loop_
_entity_poly.entity_id
_entity_poly.type
_entity_poly.pdbx_seq_one_letter_code
_entity_poly.pdbx_strand_id
1 'polypeptide(L)'
;MQKLKKIYEKTNVKEIWNDTTINSSLQQILYFYEAGLLDLNSANALCKDLKRIINLIQEKCNNSSDHFAIYYNELILLNNNMLIEAEEKLTMFVPYTLLGYFITDNEESCKNVYQFFRLQIQNSQPLTQSGIKEQNLFFNKTIRKIDYYQEKINSQVDLQF
;
A
#
# COMPACT_ATOMS: atom_id res chain seq x y z
N MET A 1 -10.34 -8.98 17.63
CA MET A 1 -10.20 -8.24 16.35
C MET A 1 -11.04 -6.96 16.24
N GLN A 2 -12.34 -6.96 16.59
CA GLN A 2 -13.20 -5.76 16.42
C GLN A 2 -12.74 -4.50 17.18
N LYS A 3 -12.13 -4.66 18.36
CA LYS A 3 -11.64 -3.52 19.17
C LYS A 3 -10.45 -2.80 18.51
N LEU A 4 -9.50 -3.56 17.96
CA LEU A 4 -8.32 -3.02 17.27
C LEU A 4 -8.73 -2.28 15.98
N LYS A 5 -9.67 -2.87 15.22
CA LYS A 5 -10.24 -2.27 14.02
C LYS A 5 -10.88 -0.90 14.32
N LYS A 6 -11.69 -0.81 15.36
CA LYS A 6 -12.33 0.46 15.78
C LYS A 6 -11.34 1.53 16.23
N ILE A 7 -10.20 1.14 16.80
CA ILE A 7 -9.14 2.09 17.18
C ILE A 7 -8.42 2.59 15.92
N TYR A 8 -8.09 1.68 15.01
CA TYR A 8 -7.44 2.01 13.75
C TYR A 8 -8.30 2.94 12.90
N GLU A 9 -9.61 2.70 12.82
CA GLU A 9 -10.58 3.55 12.11
C GLU A 9 -10.70 4.98 12.65
N LYS A 10 -10.26 5.23 13.89
CA LYS A 10 -10.26 6.57 14.52
C LYS A 10 -8.89 7.26 14.43
N THR A 11 -7.88 6.57 13.93
CA THR A 11 -6.52 7.09 13.86
C THR A 11 -6.38 7.94 12.59
N ASN A 12 -5.68 9.06 12.70
CA ASN A 12 -5.31 9.84 11.53
C ASN A 12 -4.23 9.09 10.74
N VAL A 13 -4.56 8.69 9.52
CA VAL A 13 -3.66 7.91 8.64
C VAL A 13 -3.24 8.78 7.46
N LYS A 14 -1.93 8.84 7.24
CA LYS A 14 -1.31 9.46 6.07
C LYS A 14 -0.50 8.40 5.34
N GLU A 15 -0.88 8.08 4.12
CA GLU A 15 -0.15 7.11 3.30
C GLU A 15 0.52 7.82 2.12
N ILE A 16 1.76 7.41 1.81
CA ILE A 16 2.52 7.92 0.66
C ILE A 16 2.74 6.75 -0.29
N TRP A 17 2.20 6.88 -1.49
CA TRP A 17 2.16 5.82 -2.48
C TRP A 17 2.83 6.28 -3.77
N ASN A 18 3.35 5.32 -4.51
CA ASN A 18 3.84 5.50 -5.86
C ASN A 18 3.41 4.33 -6.77
N ASP A 19 3.88 4.35 -8.01
CA ASP A 19 3.61 3.29 -9.01
C ASP A 19 4.13 1.90 -8.63
N THR A 20 5.02 1.81 -7.65
CA THR A 20 5.66 0.57 -7.21
C THR A 20 5.04 -0.06 -5.97
N THR A 21 4.14 0.66 -5.27
CA THR A 21 3.56 0.27 -3.97
C THR A 21 3.04 -1.17 -3.94
N ILE A 22 2.35 -1.60 -5.01
CA ILE A 22 1.73 -2.94 -5.07
C ILE A 22 2.62 -4.01 -5.73
N ASN A 23 3.82 -3.64 -6.21
CA ASN A 23 4.63 -4.52 -7.04
C ASN A 23 5.07 -5.77 -6.29
N SER A 24 5.49 -5.62 -5.04
CA SER A 24 5.95 -6.74 -4.22
C SER A 24 4.84 -7.78 -4.04
N SER A 25 3.59 -7.35 -3.85
CA SER A 25 2.44 -8.26 -3.75
C SER A 25 2.18 -9.00 -5.05
N LEU A 26 2.18 -8.30 -6.19
CA LEU A 26 1.97 -8.91 -7.51
C LEU A 26 3.07 -9.90 -7.88
N GLN A 27 4.33 -9.53 -7.63
CA GLN A 27 5.49 -10.38 -7.87
C GLN A 27 5.48 -11.63 -7.01
N GLN A 28 5.06 -11.52 -5.73
CA GLN A 28 4.93 -12.69 -4.86
C GLN A 28 3.85 -13.65 -5.35
N ILE A 29 2.66 -13.14 -5.72
CA ILE A 29 1.58 -13.98 -6.26
C ILE A 29 2.09 -14.75 -7.49
N LEU A 30 2.71 -14.04 -8.43
CA LEU A 30 3.26 -14.65 -9.64
C LEU A 30 4.35 -15.67 -9.32
N TYR A 31 5.31 -15.32 -8.46
CA TYR A 31 6.43 -16.19 -8.09
C TYR A 31 5.94 -17.51 -7.45
N PHE A 32 5.03 -17.43 -6.48
CA PHE A 32 4.53 -18.63 -5.81
C PHE A 32 3.67 -19.49 -6.75
N TYR A 33 2.95 -18.88 -7.69
CA TYR A 33 2.24 -19.61 -8.74
C TYR A 33 3.21 -20.32 -9.70
N GLU A 34 4.21 -19.60 -10.24
CA GLU A 34 5.23 -20.15 -11.14
C GLU A 34 6.07 -21.25 -10.47
N ALA A 35 6.26 -21.17 -9.15
CA ALA A 35 6.93 -22.19 -8.35
C ALA A 35 6.05 -23.41 -8.02
N GLY A 36 4.76 -23.42 -8.39
CA GLY A 36 3.81 -24.50 -8.07
C GLY A 36 3.40 -24.55 -6.59
N LEU A 37 3.68 -23.49 -5.81
CA LEU A 37 3.36 -23.37 -4.38
C LEU A 37 1.98 -22.74 -4.15
N LEU A 38 1.35 -22.23 -5.22
CA LEU A 38 0.06 -21.59 -5.22
C LEU A 38 -0.72 -22.07 -6.45
N ASP A 39 -1.91 -22.63 -6.26
CA ASP A 39 -2.75 -23.06 -7.38
C ASP A 39 -3.39 -21.86 -8.11
N LEU A 40 -3.89 -22.11 -9.32
CA LEU A 40 -4.50 -21.09 -10.18
C LEU A 40 -5.69 -20.37 -9.52
N ASN A 41 -6.55 -21.10 -8.81
CA ASN A 41 -7.73 -20.52 -8.18
C ASN A 41 -7.32 -19.59 -7.02
N SER A 42 -6.35 -20.04 -6.23
CA SER A 42 -5.76 -19.27 -5.13
C SER A 42 -5.03 -18.03 -5.63
N ALA A 43 -4.26 -18.13 -6.71
CA ALA A 43 -3.60 -17.00 -7.35
C ALA A 43 -4.59 -15.94 -7.86
N ASN A 44 -5.66 -16.38 -8.55
CA ASN A 44 -6.74 -15.50 -8.99
C ASN A 44 -7.48 -14.87 -7.82
N ALA A 45 -7.73 -15.62 -6.74
CA ALA A 45 -8.36 -15.10 -5.54
C ALA A 45 -7.51 -13.99 -4.88
N LEU A 46 -6.19 -14.15 -4.82
CA LEU A 46 -5.27 -13.14 -4.31
C LEU A 46 -5.24 -11.88 -5.17
N CYS A 47 -5.22 -12.00 -6.51
CA CYS A 47 -5.35 -10.86 -7.42
C CYS A 47 -6.67 -10.11 -7.19
N LYS A 48 -7.78 -10.85 -7.05
CA LYS A 48 -9.11 -10.28 -6.77
C LYS A 48 -9.15 -9.56 -5.42
N ASP A 49 -8.54 -10.14 -4.39
CA ASP A 49 -8.47 -9.51 -3.07
C ASP A 49 -7.59 -8.26 -3.06
N LEU A 50 -6.47 -8.27 -3.78
CA LEU A 50 -5.65 -7.07 -3.96
C LEU A 50 -6.46 -5.97 -4.65
N LYS A 51 -7.17 -6.29 -5.73
CA LYS A 51 -8.06 -5.33 -6.42
C LYS A 51 -9.15 -4.79 -5.50
N ARG A 52 -9.75 -5.65 -4.67
CA ARG A 52 -10.73 -5.24 -3.64
C ARG A 52 -10.12 -4.26 -2.63
N ILE A 53 -8.89 -4.50 -2.17
CA ILE A 53 -8.18 -3.58 -1.24
C ILE A 53 -7.96 -2.22 -1.90
N ILE A 54 -7.52 -2.19 -3.17
CA ILE A 54 -7.34 -0.93 -3.91
C ILE A 54 -8.65 -0.15 -4.04
N ASN A 55 -9.75 -0.83 -4.36
CA ASN A 55 -11.07 -0.19 -4.45
C ASN A 55 -11.52 0.38 -3.10
N LEU A 56 -11.30 -0.34 -1.98
CA LEU A 56 -11.63 0.16 -0.64
C LEU A 56 -10.82 1.42 -0.28
N ILE A 57 -9.56 1.50 -0.73
CA ILE A 57 -8.70 2.67 -0.50
C ILE A 57 -9.15 3.83 -1.39
N GLN A 58 -9.55 3.57 -2.63
CA GLN A 58 -10.17 4.57 -3.51
C GLN A 58 -11.47 5.12 -2.91
N GLU A 59 -12.35 4.26 -2.39
CA GLU A 59 -13.57 4.68 -1.71
C GLU A 59 -13.28 5.54 -0.47
N LYS A 60 -12.27 5.17 0.34
CA LYS A 60 -11.81 5.99 1.47
C LYS A 60 -11.24 7.35 1.03
N CYS A 61 -10.53 7.37 -0.09
CA CYS A 61 -10.01 8.60 -0.68
C CYS A 61 -11.15 9.53 -1.14
N ASN A 62 -12.20 8.96 -1.74
CA ASN A 62 -13.34 9.71 -2.28
C ASN A 62 -14.30 10.19 -1.18
N ASN A 63 -14.52 9.38 -0.15
CA ASN A 63 -15.40 9.69 0.98
C ASN A 63 -14.64 10.44 2.09
N SER A 64 -13.79 11.40 1.68
CA SER A 64 -12.81 12.12 2.48
C SER A 64 -13.28 12.40 3.91
N SER A 65 -12.98 11.47 4.81
CA SER A 65 -13.04 11.69 6.25
C SER A 65 -11.79 12.46 6.67
N ASP A 66 -11.88 13.32 7.67
CA ASP A 66 -10.73 14.09 8.20
C ASP A 66 -9.57 13.20 8.71
N HIS A 67 -9.80 11.89 8.84
CA HIS A 67 -8.85 10.93 9.40
C HIS A 67 -8.03 10.14 8.36
N PHE A 68 -8.22 10.35 7.05
CA PHE A 68 -7.48 9.61 6.01
C PHE A 68 -6.99 10.53 4.89
N ALA A 69 -5.69 10.50 4.63
CA ALA A 69 -5.09 11.18 3.50
C ALA A 69 -4.11 10.26 2.75
N ILE A 70 -4.19 10.26 1.43
CA ILE A 70 -3.26 9.55 0.56
C ILE A 70 -2.54 10.52 -0.37
N TYR A 71 -1.24 10.35 -0.48
CA TYR A 71 -0.34 11.21 -1.24
C TYR A 71 0.35 10.38 -2.32
N TYR A 72 0.29 10.82 -3.57
CA TYR A 72 1.02 10.23 -4.68
C TYR A 72 2.38 10.89 -4.84
N ASN A 73 3.43 10.10 -4.76
CA ASN A 73 4.80 10.51 -4.99
C ASN A 73 5.30 9.89 -6.30
N GLU A 74 5.80 10.72 -7.22
CA GLU A 74 6.33 10.25 -8.50
C GLU A 74 7.66 9.50 -8.35
N LEU A 75 8.39 9.72 -7.25
CA LEU A 75 9.66 9.05 -6.99
C LEU A 75 9.44 7.66 -6.38
N ILE A 76 10.43 6.79 -6.62
CA ILE A 76 10.45 5.47 -6.00
C ILE A 76 10.71 5.61 -4.49
N LEU A 77 9.74 5.16 -3.68
CA LEU A 77 9.88 4.99 -2.25
C LEU A 77 10.69 3.72 -2.00
N LEU A 78 11.83 3.84 -1.31
CA LEU A 78 12.77 2.74 -1.10
C LEU A 78 12.53 1.98 0.22
N ASN A 79 11.55 2.38 1.02
CA ASN A 79 11.20 1.71 2.27
C ASN A 79 9.68 1.74 2.52
N ASN A 80 9.22 0.79 3.34
CA ASN A 80 7.83 0.69 3.82
C ASN A 80 7.79 0.96 5.33
N ASN A 81 8.53 1.98 5.78
CA ASN A 81 8.59 2.33 7.18
C ASN A 81 7.23 2.88 7.63
N MET A 82 6.88 2.66 8.89
CA MET A 82 5.71 3.26 9.52
C MET A 82 6.17 4.08 10.72
N LEU A 83 5.64 5.29 10.85
CA LEU A 83 5.84 6.14 12.01
C LEU A 83 4.50 6.34 12.71
N ILE A 84 4.42 5.99 13.99
CA ILE A 84 3.26 6.27 14.83
C ILE A 84 3.57 7.50 15.68
N GLU A 85 2.71 8.50 15.59
CA GLU A 85 2.74 9.70 16.41
C GLU A 85 1.67 9.58 17.50
N ALA A 86 2.10 9.47 18.74
CA ALA A 86 1.27 9.54 19.94
C ALA A 86 1.59 10.83 20.72
N GLU A 87 0.73 11.24 21.63
CA GLU A 87 0.88 12.50 22.40
C GLU A 87 2.24 12.62 23.08
N GLU A 88 2.78 11.52 23.59
CA GLU A 88 4.02 11.51 24.38
C GLU A 88 5.25 11.04 23.59
N LYS A 89 5.07 10.33 22.47
CA LYS A 89 6.18 9.73 21.75
C LYS A 89 5.93 9.44 20.28
N LEU A 90 7.03 9.41 19.53
CA LEU A 90 7.11 8.83 18.21
C LEU A 90 7.61 7.40 18.29
N THR A 91 7.08 6.50 17.47
CA THR A 91 7.57 5.11 17.37
C THR A 91 7.69 4.72 15.91
N MET A 92 8.89 4.34 15.51
CA MET A 92 9.21 3.91 14.15
C MET A 92 9.21 2.39 14.05
N PHE A 93 8.60 1.88 12.98
CA PHE A 93 8.58 0.48 12.59
C PHE A 93 9.30 0.34 11.26
N VAL A 94 10.42 -0.40 11.27
CA VAL A 94 11.24 -0.67 10.09
C VAL A 94 11.11 -2.14 9.72
N PRO A 95 10.51 -2.49 8.58
CA PRO A 95 10.40 -3.89 8.17
C PRO A 95 11.79 -4.46 7.82
N TYR A 96 12.11 -5.64 8.35
CA TYR A 96 13.33 -6.38 7.99
C TYR A 96 13.04 -7.80 7.46
N THR A 97 11.79 -8.26 7.56
CA THR A 97 11.24 -9.42 6.85
C THR A 97 9.80 -9.13 6.43
N LEU A 98 9.09 -10.10 5.85
CA LEU A 98 7.68 -9.95 5.45
C LEU A 98 6.75 -9.60 6.62
N LEU A 99 7.00 -10.17 7.81
CA LEU A 99 6.15 -9.98 9.01
C LEU A 99 6.92 -9.38 10.20
N GLY A 100 8.24 -9.25 10.10
CA GLY A 100 9.11 -8.80 11.18
C GLY A 100 9.48 -7.32 11.05
N TYR A 101 9.34 -6.60 12.16
CA TYR A 101 9.64 -5.17 12.29
C TYR A 101 10.65 -4.93 13.39
N PHE A 102 11.65 -4.10 13.10
CA PHE A 102 12.44 -3.44 14.12
C PHE A 102 11.65 -2.25 14.62
N ILE A 103 11.41 -2.20 15.93
CA ILE A 103 10.60 -1.16 16.57
C ILE A 103 11.54 -0.34 17.44
N THR A 104 11.52 0.97 17.26
CA THR A 104 12.33 1.91 18.05
C THR A 104 11.56 3.18 18.36
N ASP A 105 11.77 3.70 19.56
CA ASP A 105 11.36 5.02 20.01
C ASP A 105 12.57 5.92 20.30
N ASN A 106 13.74 5.57 19.74
CA ASN A 106 14.91 6.44 19.77
C ASN A 106 14.57 7.81 19.16
N GLU A 107 14.67 8.84 19.99
CA GLU A 107 14.17 10.18 19.69
C GLU A 107 14.81 10.78 18.42
N GLU A 108 16.13 10.63 18.25
CA GLU A 108 16.85 11.16 17.09
C GLU A 108 16.42 10.46 15.79
N SER A 109 16.37 9.13 15.82
CA SER A 109 15.93 8.31 14.68
C SER A 109 14.49 8.65 14.27
N CYS A 110 13.59 8.75 15.25
CA CYS A 110 12.19 9.09 15.02
C CYS A 110 12.01 10.52 14.48
N LYS A 111 12.76 11.51 15.01
CA LYS A 111 12.72 12.90 14.48
C LYS A 111 13.20 12.98 13.04
N ASN A 112 14.26 12.25 12.70
CA ASN A 112 14.79 12.19 11.34
C ASN A 112 13.75 11.60 10.37
N VAL A 113 13.12 10.49 10.74
CA VAL A 113 12.07 9.87 9.92
C VAL A 113 10.80 10.71 9.85
N TYR A 114 10.44 11.40 10.93
CA TYR A 114 9.34 12.37 10.91
C TYR A 114 9.57 13.46 9.87
N GLN A 115 10.76 14.08 9.89
CA GLN A 115 11.13 15.12 8.93
C GLN A 115 11.16 14.57 7.49
N PHE A 116 11.65 13.35 7.30
CA PHE A 116 11.60 12.67 6.02
C PHE A 116 10.16 12.53 5.50
N PHE A 117 9.22 12.01 6.31
CA PHE A 117 7.81 11.89 5.92
C PHE A 117 7.18 13.25 5.59
N ARG A 118 7.51 14.30 6.36
CA ARG A 118 7.02 15.67 6.10
C ARG A 118 7.47 16.16 4.73
N LEU A 119 8.74 15.97 4.37
CA LEU A 119 9.28 16.33 3.06
C LEU A 119 8.65 15.50 1.94
N GLN A 120 8.45 14.20 2.14
CA GLN A 120 7.78 13.36 1.15
C GLN A 120 6.34 13.83 0.89
N ILE A 121 5.58 14.12 1.94
CA ILE A 121 4.21 14.66 1.83
C ILE A 121 4.19 16.00 1.09
N GLN A 122 5.10 16.92 1.43
CA GLN A 122 5.18 18.24 0.79
C GLN A 122 5.48 18.17 -0.71
N ASN A 123 6.25 17.17 -1.14
CA ASN A 123 6.63 16.96 -2.54
C ASN A 123 5.72 15.94 -3.26
N SER A 124 4.59 15.57 -2.66
CA SER A 124 3.64 14.61 -3.24
C SER A 124 2.34 15.30 -3.63
N GLN A 125 1.66 14.74 -4.62
CA GLN A 125 0.31 15.15 -4.99
C GLN A 125 -0.71 14.62 -3.95
N PRO A 126 -1.50 15.47 -3.27
CA PRO A 126 -2.52 15.01 -2.33
C PRO A 126 -3.73 14.45 -3.08
N LEU A 127 -3.82 13.13 -3.21
CA LEU A 127 -4.91 12.49 -3.97
C LEU A 127 -6.27 12.77 -3.34
N THR A 128 -6.38 12.75 -2.01
CA THR A 128 -7.63 13.04 -1.27
C THR A 128 -8.21 14.43 -1.56
N GLN A 129 -7.36 15.39 -1.96
CA GLN A 129 -7.74 16.77 -2.27
C GLN A 129 -7.65 17.08 -3.77
N SER A 130 -7.21 16.11 -4.58
CA SER A 130 -7.11 16.26 -6.03
C SER A 130 -8.46 16.11 -6.72
N GLY A 131 -8.54 16.53 -7.98
CA GLY A 131 -9.73 16.30 -8.79
C GLY A 131 -10.00 14.81 -9.03
N ILE A 132 -11.26 14.49 -9.33
CA ILE A 132 -11.74 13.13 -9.64
C ILE A 132 -10.91 12.49 -10.77
N LYS A 133 -10.43 13.30 -11.73
CA LYS A 133 -9.63 12.83 -12.85
C LYS A 133 -8.29 12.29 -12.38
N GLU A 134 -7.55 13.03 -11.56
CA GLU A 134 -6.23 12.65 -11.07
C GLU A 134 -6.31 11.43 -10.16
N GLN A 135 -7.30 11.39 -9.27
CA GLN A 135 -7.58 10.23 -8.41
C GLN A 135 -7.82 8.99 -9.28
N ASN A 136 -8.75 9.08 -10.24
CA ASN A 136 -9.08 7.95 -11.11
C ASN A 136 -7.88 7.53 -11.97
N LEU A 137 -7.04 8.46 -12.42
CA LEU A 137 -5.84 8.12 -13.18
C LEU A 137 -4.91 7.21 -12.36
N PHE A 138 -4.65 7.56 -11.10
CA PHE A 138 -3.82 6.78 -10.20
C PHE A 138 -4.40 5.39 -9.90
N PHE A 139 -5.66 5.33 -9.45
CA PHE A 139 -6.29 4.06 -9.08
C PHE A 139 -6.52 3.15 -10.29
N ASN A 140 -6.95 3.70 -11.44
CA ASN A 140 -7.13 2.89 -12.65
C ASN A 140 -5.81 2.33 -13.18
N LYS A 141 -4.70 3.08 -13.09
CA LYS A 141 -3.37 2.57 -13.45
C LYS A 141 -2.99 1.38 -12.56
N THR A 142 -3.25 1.48 -11.26
CA THR A 142 -3.03 0.41 -10.28
C THR A 142 -3.89 -0.82 -10.58
N ILE A 143 -5.18 -0.63 -10.85
CA ILE A 143 -6.12 -1.70 -11.18
C ILE A 143 -5.73 -2.42 -12.48
N ARG A 144 -5.41 -1.68 -13.54
CA ARG A 144 -4.94 -2.25 -14.82
C ARG A 144 -3.69 -3.10 -14.65
N LYS A 145 -2.80 -2.72 -13.72
CA LYS A 145 -1.61 -3.51 -13.41
C LYS A 145 -1.97 -4.83 -12.75
N ILE A 146 -2.94 -4.84 -11.83
CA ILE A 146 -3.43 -6.08 -11.22
C ILE A 146 -4.05 -6.98 -12.30
N ASP A 147 -4.90 -6.41 -13.17
CA ASP A 147 -5.56 -7.15 -14.25
C ASP A 147 -4.52 -7.76 -15.21
N TYR A 148 -3.47 -7.03 -15.57
CA TYR A 148 -2.36 -7.54 -16.38
C TYR A 148 -1.67 -8.77 -15.75
N TYR A 149 -1.39 -8.75 -14.45
CA TYR A 149 -0.78 -9.90 -13.76
C TYR A 149 -1.73 -11.09 -13.68
N GLN A 150 -3.03 -10.83 -13.46
CA GLN A 150 -4.05 -11.87 -13.45
C GLN A 150 -4.17 -12.58 -14.80
N GLU A 151 -4.22 -11.81 -15.90
CA GLU A 151 -4.20 -12.35 -17.27
C GLU A 151 -2.91 -13.11 -17.58
N LYS A 152 -1.76 -12.64 -17.09
CA LYS A 152 -0.49 -13.35 -17.23
C LYS A 152 -0.52 -14.72 -16.55
N ILE A 153 -1.08 -14.80 -15.34
CA ILE A 153 -1.23 -16.07 -14.60
C ILE A 153 -2.14 -17.03 -15.36
N ASN A 154 -3.27 -16.52 -15.91
CA ASN A 154 -4.23 -17.34 -16.64
C ASN A 154 -3.67 -17.85 -17.99
N SER A 155 -2.96 -17.00 -18.74
CA SER A 155 -2.39 -17.39 -20.04
C SER A 155 -1.20 -18.37 -19.93
N GLN A 156 -0.53 -18.45 -18.78
CA GLN A 156 0.50 -19.49 -18.54
C GLN A 156 -0.10 -20.90 -18.44
N VAL A 157 -1.38 -21.03 -18.07
CA VAL A 157 -2.10 -22.32 -18.07
C VAL A 157 -2.25 -22.83 -19.51
N ASP A 158 -2.60 -21.94 -20.43
CA ASP A 158 -2.86 -22.28 -21.84
C ASP A 158 -1.60 -22.77 -22.59
N LEU A 159 -0.40 -22.58 -22.03
CA LEU A 159 0.87 -23.00 -22.62
C LEU A 159 1.39 -24.35 -22.06
N GLN A 160 0.79 -24.87 -20.99
CA GLN A 160 1.19 -26.12 -20.34
C GLN A 160 0.27 -27.31 -20.69
N PHE A 161 -0.70 -27.09 -21.57
CA PHE A 161 -1.58 -28.09 -22.18
C PHE A 161 -1.46 -28.04 -23.71
#